data_AF-A0A953B114-F1
#
_entry.id   AF-A0A953B114-F1
#
_cell.length_a   1.000
_cell.length_b   1.000
_cell.length_c   1.000
_cell.angle_alpha   90.00
_cell.angle_beta   90.00
_cell.angle_gamma   90.00
#
_symmetry.space_group_name_H-M   'P 1'
#
loop_
_entity.id
_entity.type
_entity.pdbx_description
1 polymer ?
#
loop_
_entity_poly.entity_id
_entity_poly.type
_entity_poly.pdbx_seq_one_letter_code
_entity_poly.pdbx_strand_id
1 'polypeptide(L)'
;VKLWKRYGSYILAAALLIVVGTGGYVVWQRQMEARRLEQSRTYQQALAFGPSKPDEALAALKALDGGSGPYAMLARFQEAALKAKQGDTAGALAVYDALARDSGVGPVYRDAATILYAMLALDSEDPKAVMDRLRPLTGPSSPWRHSALELTGLAAQRAGDADRAKEIFTALSEDREAPAAMRSRAAQILAGLQG
;
A
#
# COMPACT_ATOMS: atom_id res chain seq x y z
N VAL A 1 48.54 -42.97 -4.90
CA VAL A 1 47.31 -42.26 -4.45
C VAL A 1 47.14 -42.35 -2.92
N LYS A 2 48.00 -41.70 -2.12
CA LYS A 2 47.93 -41.76 -0.63
C LYS A 2 46.98 -40.72 -0.02
N LEU A 3 46.71 -39.62 -0.72
CA LEU A 3 45.77 -38.55 -0.29
C LEU A 3 44.30 -39.04 -0.25
N TRP A 4 43.88 -39.88 -1.19
CA TRP A 4 42.51 -40.40 -1.26
C TRP A 4 42.17 -41.37 -0.11
N LYS A 5 43.14 -42.19 0.33
CA LYS A 5 42.94 -43.10 1.47
C LYS A 5 42.81 -42.38 2.82
N ARG A 6 43.29 -41.13 2.94
CA ARG A 6 43.24 -40.34 4.19
C ARG A 6 42.12 -39.29 4.20
N TYR A 7 41.81 -38.70 3.05
CA TYR A 7 40.81 -37.63 2.93
C TYR A 7 39.53 -38.02 2.17
N GLY A 8 39.48 -39.20 1.54
CA GLY A 8 38.33 -39.64 0.75
C GLY A 8 37.04 -39.75 1.55
N SER A 9 37.10 -40.16 2.82
CA SER A 9 35.94 -40.20 3.73
C SER A 9 35.41 -38.80 4.06
N TYR A 10 36.30 -37.82 4.28
CA TYR A 10 35.92 -36.43 4.53
C TYR A 10 35.30 -35.78 3.28
N ILE A 11 35.85 -36.06 2.10
CA ILE A 11 35.30 -35.56 0.83
C ILE A 11 33.91 -36.16 0.57
N LEU A 12 33.72 -37.46 0.84
CA LEU A 12 32.40 -38.12 0.76
C LEU A 12 31.41 -37.55 1.77
N ALA A 13 31.82 -37.31 3.01
CA ALA A 13 30.98 -36.70 4.03
C ALA A 13 30.57 -35.26 3.67
N ALA A 14 31.51 -34.46 3.14
CA ALA A 14 31.23 -33.11 2.67
C ALA A 14 30.27 -33.11 1.47
N ALA A 15 30.47 -34.00 0.50
CA ALA A 15 29.56 -34.16 -0.64
C ALA A 15 28.15 -34.57 -0.18
N LEU A 16 28.02 -35.49 0.78
CA LEU A 16 26.74 -35.90 1.33
C LEU A 16 26.02 -34.75 2.05
N LEU A 17 26.73 -33.94 2.83
CA LEU A 17 26.17 -32.76 3.51
C LEU A 17 25.63 -31.73 2.50
N ILE A 18 26.36 -31.48 1.41
CA ILE A 18 25.90 -30.56 0.35
C ILE A 18 24.61 -31.08 -0.30
N VAL A 19 24.53 -32.37 -0.60
CA VAL A 19 23.34 -32.98 -1.22
C VAL A 19 22.13 -32.90 -0.27
N VAL A 20 22.30 -33.22 1.01
CA VAL A 20 21.23 -33.12 2.01
C VAL A 20 20.80 -31.67 2.22
N GLY A 21 21.74 -30.73 2.34
CA GLY A 21 21.46 -29.30 2.48
C GLY A 21 20.71 -28.73 1.29
N THR A 22 21.13 -29.08 0.07
CA THR A 22 20.45 -28.65 -1.17
C THR A 22 19.07 -29.28 -1.29
N GLY A 23 18.91 -30.57 -0.95
CA GLY A 23 17.62 -31.26 -0.95
C GLY A 23 16.63 -30.61 0.01
N GLY A 24 17.08 -30.29 1.24
CA GLY A 24 16.29 -29.55 2.22
C GLY A 24 15.89 -28.16 1.72
N TYR A 25 16.82 -27.42 1.12
CA TYR A 25 16.57 -26.09 0.54
C TYR A 25 15.53 -26.14 -0.60
N VAL A 26 15.63 -27.10 -1.51
CA VAL A 26 14.69 -27.26 -2.63
C VAL A 26 13.29 -27.61 -2.13
N VAL A 27 13.16 -28.48 -1.13
CA VAL A 27 11.85 -28.80 -0.53
C VAL A 27 11.24 -27.57 0.13
N TRP A 28 12.03 -26.81 0.89
CA TRP A 28 11.59 -25.56 1.49
C TRP A 28 11.15 -24.53 0.44
N GLN A 29 11.93 -24.36 -0.63
CA GLN A 29 11.61 -23.47 -1.73
C GLN A 29 10.29 -23.86 -2.41
N ARG A 30 10.08 -25.16 -2.69
CA ARG A 30 8.84 -25.65 -3.30
C ARG A 30 7.62 -25.41 -2.42
N GLN A 31 7.73 -25.59 -1.10
CA GLN A 31 6.64 -25.28 -0.18
C GLN A 31 6.31 -23.78 -0.18
N MET A 32 7.33 -22.92 -0.24
CA MET A 32 7.15 -21.47 -0.31
C MET A 32 6.49 -21.02 -1.63
N GLU A 33 6.85 -21.65 -2.75
CA GLU A 33 6.20 -21.41 -4.04
C GLU A 33 4.74 -21.89 -4.07
N ALA A 34 4.45 -23.08 -3.51
CA ALA A 34 3.09 -23.60 -3.42
C ALA A 34 2.18 -22.67 -2.59
N ARG A 35 2.66 -22.17 -1.45
CA ARG A 35 1.92 -21.20 -0.62
C ARG A 35 1.64 -19.90 -1.37
N ARG A 36 2.63 -19.37 -2.12
CA ARG A 36 2.43 -18.15 -2.92
C ARG A 36 1.40 -18.35 -4.04
N LEU A 37 1.39 -19.52 -4.68
CA LEU A 37 0.40 -19.86 -5.70
C LEU A 37 -1.02 -19.92 -5.11
N GLU A 38 -1.17 -20.52 -3.93
CA GLU A 38 -2.44 -20.59 -3.22
C GLU A 38 -2.95 -19.20 -2.78
N GLN A 39 -2.06 -18.36 -2.23
CA GLN A 39 -2.37 -16.97 -1.90
C GLN A 39 -2.79 -16.17 -3.13
N SER A 40 -2.09 -16.35 -4.26
CA SER A 40 -2.45 -15.72 -5.53
C SER A 40 -3.85 -16.13 -6.01
N ARG A 41 -4.18 -17.43 -5.95
CA ARG A 41 -5.50 -17.94 -6.33
C ARG A 41 -6.61 -17.38 -5.44
N THR A 42 -6.38 -17.37 -4.13
CA THR A 42 -7.34 -16.82 -3.15
C THR A 42 -7.55 -15.33 -3.38
N TYR A 43 -6.47 -14.58 -3.66
CA TYR A 43 -6.56 -13.16 -3.99
C TYR A 43 -7.33 -12.92 -5.29
N GLN A 44 -7.06 -13.69 -6.35
CA GLN A 44 -7.81 -13.60 -7.60
C GLN A 44 -9.30 -13.93 -7.40
N GLN A 45 -9.62 -14.92 -6.57
CA GLN A 45 -11.00 -15.26 -6.23
C GLN A 45 -11.70 -14.12 -5.49
N ALA A 46 -11.03 -13.49 -4.53
CA ALA A 46 -11.55 -12.32 -3.84
C ALA A 46 -11.87 -11.17 -4.81
N LEU A 47 -10.97 -10.91 -5.76
CA LEU A 47 -11.19 -9.90 -6.80
C LEU A 47 -12.34 -10.27 -7.75
N ALA A 48 -12.52 -11.56 -8.04
CA ALA A 48 -13.60 -12.05 -8.89
C ALA A 48 -14.98 -11.90 -8.23
N PHE A 49 -15.08 -12.06 -6.90
CA PHE A 49 -16.29 -11.73 -6.15
C PHE A 49 -16.58 -10.23 -6.22
N GLY A 50 -15.56 -9.41 -5.95
CA GLY A 50 -15.60 -7.96 -6.09
C GLY A 50 -16.81 -7.30 -5.40
N PRO A 51 -17.29 -6.15 -5.91
CA PRO A 51 -18.48 -5.48 -5.38
C PRO A 51 -19.78 -6.28 -5.56
N SER A 52 -19.81 -7.28 -6.46
CA SER A 52 -21.02 -8.09 -6.72
C SER A 52 -21.32 -9.10 -5.61
N LYS A 53 -20.28 -9.51 -4.88
CA LYS A 53 -20.30 -10.52 -3.81
C LYS A 53 -19.43 -10.03 -2.64
N PRO A 54 -19.84 -8.93 -2.00
CA PRO A 54 -19.02 -8.20 -1.05
C PRO A 54 -18.58 -9.04 0.15
N ASP A 55 -19.49 -9.85 0.69
CA ASP A 55 -19.20 -10.67 1.87
C ASP A 55 -18.24 -11.81 1.54
N GLU A 56 -18.42 -12.48 0.39
CA GLU A 56 -17.49 -13.51 -0.05
C GLU A 56 -16.11 -12.94 -0.41
N ALA A 57 -16.06 -11.75 -0.99
CA ALA A 57 -14.82 -11.03 -1.24
C ALA A 57 -14.10 -10.71 0.07
N LEU A 58 -14.77 -10.11 1.05
CA LEU A 58 -14.19 -9.80 2.36
C LEU A 58 -13.69 -11.05 3.09
N ALA A 59 -14.45 -12.15 3.05
CA ALA A 59 -14.04 -13.42 3.64
C ALA A 59 -12.75 -13.97 2.98
N ALA A 60 -12.68 -13.93 1.65
CA ALA A 60 -11.49 -14.37 0.90
C ALA A 60 -10.26 -13.47 1.14
N LEU A 61 -10.46 -12.16 1.28
CA LEU A 61 -9.39 -11.20 1.63
C LEU A 61 -8.88 -11.46 3.06
N LYS A 62 -9.78 -11.67 4.01
CA LYS A 62 -9.41 -11.96 5.41
C LYS A 62 -8.63 -13.26 5.55
N ALA A 63 -8.90 -14.26 4.70
CA ALA A 63 -8.11 -15.49 4.66
C ALA A 63 -6.63 -15.26 4.26
N LEU A 64 -6.33 -14.13 3.62
CA LEU A 64 -4.96 -13.72 3.26
C LEU A 64 -4.27 -12.89 4.34
N ASP A 65 -5.01 -12.33 5.30
CA ASP A 65 -4.51 -11.45 6.36
C ASP A 65 -3.69 -12.20 7.42
N GLY A 66 -3.85 -13.53 7.52
CA GLY A 66 -3.16 -14.40 8.49
C GLY A 66 -1.65 -14.58 8.28
N GLY A 67 -0.98 -13.75 7.47
CA GLY A 67 0.44 -13.90 7.18
C GLY A 67 1.19 -12.60 6.86
N SER A 68 2.51 -12.64 6.97
CA SER A 68 3.40 -11.60 6.46
C SER A 68 3.64 -11.79 4.95
N GLY A 69 3.54 -10.73 4.15
CA GLY A 69 3.94 -10.77 2.74
C GLY A 69 3.10 -9.88 1.82
N PRO A 70 3.44 -9.83 0.51
CA PRO A 70 2.80 -8.92 -0.45
C PRO A 70 1.29 -9.14 -0.59
N TYR A 71 0.82 -10.39 -0.56
CA TYR A 71 -0.61 -10.69 -0.71
C TYR A 71 -1.45 -10.29 0.50
N ALA A 72 -0.91 -10.37 1.72
CA ALA A 72 -1.60 -9.90 2.92
C ALA A 72 -1.77 -8.37 2.87
N MET A 73 -0.70 -7.65 2.52
CA MET A 73 -0.76 -6.20 2.32
C MET A 73 -1.78 -5.81 1.24
N LEU A 74 -1.72 -6.46 0.06
CA LEU A 74 -2.68 -6.20 -1.02
C LEU A 74 -4.11 -6.54 -0.62
N ALA A 75 -4.31 -7.62 0.14
CA ALA A 75 -5.63 -8.01 0.60
C ALA A 75 -6.25 -6.95 1.52
N ARG A 76 -5.46 -6.38 2.45
CA ARG A 76 -5.90 -5.29 3.32
C ARG A 76 -6.23 -4.01 2.53
N PHE A 77 -5.43 -3.66 1.51
CA PHE A 77 -5.76 -2.53 0.62
C PHE A 77 -7.11 -2.73 -0.08
N GLN A 78 -7.37 -3.95 -0.58
CA GLN A 78 -8.63 -4.28 -1.24
C GLN A 78 -9.80 -4.34 -0.25
N GLU A 79 -9.56 -4.83 0.97
CA GLU A 79 -10.56 -4.84 2.04
C GLU A 79 -11.03 -3.41 2.34
N ALA A 80 -10.10 -2.49 2.56
CA ALA A 80 -10.41 -1.09 2.79
C ALA A 80 -11.19 -0.46 1.62
N ALA A 81 -10.76 -0.71 0.39
CA ALA A 81 -11.42 -0.20 -0.80
C ALA A 81 -12.85 -0.75 -0.96
N LEU A 82 -13.05 -2.03 -0.64
CA LEU A 82 -14.36 -2.69 -0.73
C LEU A 82 -15.30 -2.20 0.39
N LYS A 83 -14.80 -2.04 1.62
CA LYS A 83 -15.53 -1.43 2.73
C LYS A 83 -16.00 -0.02 2.39
N ALA A 84 -15.11 0.82 1.85
CA ALA A 84 -15.46 2.17 1.41
C ALA A 84 -16.58 2.15 0.35
N LYS A 85 -16.52 1.23 -0.62
CA LYS A 85 -17.58 1.07 -1.64
C LYS A 85 -18.92 0.61 -1.07
N GLN A 86 -18.92 -0.12 0.04
CA GLN A 86 -20.14 -0.55 0.73
C GLN A 86 -20.70 0.53 1.68
N GLY A 87 -20.03 1.69 1.79
CA GLY A 87 -20.40 2.73 2.74
C GLY A 87 -19.88 2.50 4.16
N ASP A 88 -19.08 1.46 4.40
CA ASP A 88 -18.35 1.24 5.65
C ASP A 88 -17.08 2.11 5.70
N THR A 89 -17.29 3.43 5.73
CA THR A 89 -16.20 4.43 5.76
C THR A 89 -15.32 4.23 6.98
N ALA A 90 -15.92 4.03 8.16
CA ALA A 90 -15.18 3.84 9.41
C ALA A 90 -14.29 2.59 9.36
N GLY A 91 -14.82 1.46 8.86
CA GLY A 91 -14.04 0.24 8.68
C GLY A 91 -12.91 0.40 7.67
N ALA A 92 -13.15 1.10 6.56
CA ALA A 92 -12.12 1.38 5.57
C ALA A 92 -10.98 2.27 6.12
N LEU A 93 -11.33 3.34 6.84
CA LEU A 93 -10.36 4.21 7.52
C LEU A 93 -9.51 3.43 8.53
N ALA A 94 -10.12 2.55 9.32
CA ALA A 94 -9.40 1.70 10.28
C ALA A 94 -8.38 0.78 9.58
N VAL A 95 -8.73 0.17 8.45
CA VAL A 95 -7.82 -0.71 7.71
C VAL A 95 -6.66 0.09 7.08
N TYR A 96 -6.92 1.26 6.49
CA TYR A 96 -5.87 2.13 5.96
C TYR A 96 -4.95 2.67 7.07
N ASP A 97 -5.50 3.04 8.23
CA ASP A 97 -4.72 3.49 9.38
C ASP A 97 -3.78 2.38 9.88
N ALA A 98 -4.29 1.15 9.98
CA ALA A 98 -3.49 0.00 10.37
C ALA A 98 -2.37 -0.28 9.36
N LEU A 99 -2.63 -0.15 8.04
CA LEU A 99 -1.60 -0.29 7.00
C LEU A 99 -0.52 0.80 7.10
N ALA A 100 -0.92 2.05 7.35
CA ALA A 100 0.00 3.17 7.47
C ALA A 100 0.96 3.06 8.68
N ARG A 101 0.55 2.35 9.74
CA ARG A 101 1.32 2.18 10.98
C ARG A 101 2.12 0.87 11.04
N ASP A 102 1.91 -0.05 10.10
CA ASP A 102 2.52 -1.38 10.11
C ASP A 102 3.97 -1.36 9.62
N SER A 103 4.94 -1.51 10.53
CA SER A 103 6.37 -1.53 10.18
C SER A 103 6.78 -2.67 9.24
N GLY A 104 5.96 -3.73 9.11
CA GLY A 104 6.16 -4.81 8.15
C GLY A 104 5.78 -4.45 6.71
N VAL A 105 5.04 -3.35 6.52
CA VAL A 105 4.69 -2.81 5.20
C VAL A 105 5.77 -1.83 4.74
N GLY A 106 6.21 -1.95 3.50
CA GLY A 106 7.23 -1.06 2.92
C GLY A 106 6.82 0.42 2.96
N PRO A 107 7.74 1.37 3.20
CA PRO A 107 7.41 2.78 3.42
C PRO A 107 6.49 3.38 2.35
N VAL A 108 6.78 3.13 1.06
CA VAL A 108 5.97 3.63 -0.05
C VAL A 108 4.51 3.19 0.01
N TYR A 109 4.23 1.99 0.53
CA TYR A 109 2.88 1.47 0.70
C TYR A 109 2.21 2.03 1.95
N ARG A 110 2.95 2.26 3.05
CA ARG A 110 2.40 2.95 4.22
C ARG A 110 1.97 4.38 3.89
N ASP A 111 2.77 5.06 3.07
CA ASP A 111 2.46 6.39 2.57
C ASP A 111 1.23 6.34 1.64
N ALA A 112 1.15 5.33 0.77
CA ALA A 112 -0.05 5.09 -0.06
C ALA A 112 -1.31 4.88 0.79
N ALA A 113 -1.23 4.12 1.88
CA ALA A 113 -2.33 3.94 2.81
C ALA A 113 -2.73 5.25 3.50
N THR A 114 -1.76 6.12 3.80
CA THR A 114 -2.02 7.46 4.33
C THR A 114 -2.73 8.36 3.31
N ILE A 115 -2.34 8.30 2.03
CA ILE A 115 -3.03 9.02 0.95
C ILE A 115 -4.47 8.54 0.81
N LEU A 116 -4.71 7.23 0.75
CA LEU A 116 -6.04 6.65 0.61
C LEU A 116 -6.93 6.92 1.84
N TYR A 117 -6.33 6.89 3.05
CA TYR A 117 -7.00 7.34 4.27
C TYR A 117 -7.47 8.78 4.12
N ALA A 118 -6.56 9.70 3.76
CA ALA A 118 -6.87 11.11 3.66
C ALA A 118 -7.95 11.40 2.61
N MET A 119 -7.88 10.73 1.45
CA MET A 119 -8.91 10.81 0.41
C MET A 119 -10.30 10.49 0.93
N LEU A 120 -10.41 9.45 1.75
CA LEU A 120 -11.69 9.00 2.32
C LEU A 120 -12.13 9.85 3.52
N ALA A 121 -11.17 10.34 4.31
CA ALA A 121 -11.40 11.13 5.51
C ALA A 121 -11.84 12.57 5.22
N LEU A 122 -11.58 13.10 4.01
CA LEU A 122 -11.86 14.49 3.64
C LEU A 122 -13.27 14.96 4.00
N ASP A 123 -14.28 14.11 3.82
CA ASP A 123 -15.70 14.47 4.07
C ASP A 123 -16.22 14.06 5.46
N SER A 124 -15.44 13.32 6.25
CA SER A 124 -15.91 12.68 7.47
C SER A 124 -15.09 12.97 8.72
N GLU A 125 -13.87 13.49 8.59
CA GLU A 125 -12.99 13.83 9.70
C GLU A 125 -12.68 15.34 9.78
N ASP A 126 -12.08 15.76 10.89
CA ASP A 126 -11.56 17.12 11.05
C ASP A 126 -10.52 17.42 9.94
N PRO A 127 -10.76 18.43 9.08
CA PRO A 127 -9.82 18.78 8.02
C PRO A 127 -8.41 19.07 8.54
N LYS A 128 -8.27 19.61 9.76
CA LYS A 128 -6.95 19.86 10.35
C LYS A 128 -6.20 18.57 10.64
N ALA A 129 -6.88 17.55 11.17
CA ALA A 129 -6.30 16.23 11.40
C ALA A 129 -5.85 15.58 10.08
N VAL A 130 -6.63 15.73 9.00
CA VAL A 130 -6.26 15.25 7.66
C VAL A 130 -4.99 15.95 7.17
N MET A 131 -4.90 17.28 7.28
CA MET A 131 -3.71 18.04 6.89
C MET A 131 -2.47 17.66 7.72
N ASP A 132 -2.61 17.51 9.03
CA ASP A 132 -1.51 17.10 9.91
C ASP A 132 -0.98 15.71 9.55
N ARG A 133 -1.87 14.80 9.16
CA ARG A 133 -1.53 13.46 8.70
C ARG A 133 -0.79 13.45 7.35
N LEU A 134 -1.14 14.36 6.45
CA LEU A 134 -0.52 14.51 5.13
C LEU A 134 0.82 15.23 5.16
N ARG A 135 1.07 16.08 6.16
CA ARG A 135 2.27 16.93 6.27
C ARG A 135 3.60 16.20 6.02
N PRO A 136 3.86 14.97 6.53
CA PRO A 136 5.10 14.26 6.24
C PRO A 136 5.29 13.94 4.74
N LEU A 137 4.19 13.85 3.99
CA LEU A 137 4.19 13.45 2.59
C LEU A 137 4.25 14.63 1.62
N THR A 138 4.14 15.88 2.07
CA THR A 138 4.19 17.07 1.19
C THR A 138 5.62 17.53 0.85
N GLY A 139 6.64 16.92 1.45
CA GLY A 139 8.04 17.25 1.23
C GLY A 139 8.56 16.84 -0.16
N PRO A 140 9.60 17.51 -0.70
CA PRO A 140 10.11 17.29 -2.06
C PRO A 140 10.63 15.88 -2.31
N SER A 141 11.05 15.15 -1.27
CA SER A 141 11.54 13.78 -1.38
C SER A 141 10.43 12.72 -1.45
N SER A 142 9.18 13.10 -1.18
CA SER A 142 8.05 12.17 -1.14
C SER A 142 7.56 11.85 -2.57
N PRO A 143 7.49 10.58 -2.98
CA PRO A 143 6.85 10.19 -4.24
C PRO A 143 5.36 10.56 -4.29
N TRP A 144 4.74 10.79 -3.13
CA TRP A 144 3.34 11.15 -2.96
C TRP A 144 3.11 12.65 -2.82
N ARG A 145 4.15 13.49 -2.95
CA ARG A 145 4.11 14.95 -2.71
C ARG A 145 2.92 15.63 -3.37
N HIS A 146 2.74 15.44 -4.68
CA HIS A 146 1.70 16.15 -5.43
C HIS A 146 0.29 15.71 -5.01
N SER A 147 0.08 14.42 -4.74
CA SER A 147 -1.18 13.91 -4.19
C SER A 147 -1.44 14.43 -2.78
N ALA A 148 -0.41 14.44 -1.93
CA ALA A 148 -0.52 14.97 -0.57
C ALA A 148 -0.84 16.46 -0.56
N LEU A 149 -0.21 17.26 -1.43
CA LEU A 149 -0.49 18.68 -1.58
C LEU A 149 -1.91 18.92 -2.07
N GLU A 150 -2.36 18.20 -3.09
CA GLU A 150 -3.74 18.31 -3.59
C GLU A 150 -4.77 18.03 -2.49
N LEU A 151 -4.59 16.94 -1.73
CA LEU A 151 -5.48 16.59 -0.62
C LEU A 151 -5.39 17.59 0.54
N THR A 152 -4.20 18.17 0.79
CA THR A 152 -4.02 19.24 1.77
C THR A 152 -4.79 20.50 1.34
N GLY A 153 -4.77 20.85 0.06
CA GLY A 153 -5.55 21.97 -0.48
C GLY A 153 -7.06 21.74 -0.37
N LEU A 154 -7.52 20.52 -0.65
CA LEU A 154 -8.93 20.13 -0.50
C LEU A 154 -9.38 20.12 0.98
N ALA A 155 -8.50 19.74 1.90
CA ALA A 155 -8.76 19.82 3.34
C ALA A 155 -8.79 21.28 3.82
N ALA A 156 -7.85 22.12 3.37
CA ALA A 156 -7.85 23.55 3.67
C ALA A 156 -9.15 24.24 3.21
N GLN A 157 -9.63 23.90 2.01
CA GLN A 157 -10.92 24.38 1.50
C GLN A 157 -12.08 23.99 2.42
N ARG A 158 -12.13 22.73 2.88
CA ARG A 158 -13.16 22.26 3.84
C ARG A 158 -13.04 22.90 5.21
N ALA A 159 -11.85 23.30 5.61
CA ALA A 159 -11.61 24.08 6.84
C ALA A 159 -12.06 25.55 6.71
N GLY A 160 -12.50 25.99 5.53
CA GLY A 160 -12.81 27.40 5.25
C GLY A 160 -11.58 28.27 5.01
N ASP A 161 -10.38 27.69 4.93
CA ASP A 161 -9.13 28.39 4.69
C ASP A 161 -8.89 28.52 3.17
N ALA A 162 -9.65 29.43 2.56
CA ALA A 162 -9.61 29.68 1.12
C ALA A 162 -8.25 30.21 0.65
N ASP A 163 -7.57 31.01 1.48
CA ASP A 163 -6.26 31.57 1.15
C ASP A 163 -5.21 30.47 1.06
N ARG A 164 -5.19 29.56 2.05
CA ARG A 164 -4.28 28.42 2.02
C ARG A 164 -4.57 27.47 0.86
N ALA A 165 -5.85 27.22 0.57
CA ALA A 165 -6.23 26.40 -0.57
C ALA A 165 -5.74 27.01 -1.90
N LYS A 166 -5.93 28.33 -2.09
CA LYS A 166 -5.45 29.07 -3.28
C LYS A 166 -3.94 29.01 -3.42
N GLU A 167 -3.19 29.20 -2.33
CA GLU A 167 -1.73 29.10 -2.34
C GLU A 167 -1.27 27.71 -2.82
N ILE A 168 -1.86 26.65 -2.26
CA ILE A 168 -1.51 25.27 -2.62
C ILE A 168 -1.85 24.96 -4.07
N PHE A 169 -3.06 25.29 -4.53
CA PHE A 169 -3.47 24.98 -5.90
C PHE A 169 -2.74 25.82 -6.95
N THR A 170 -2.38 27.06 -6.65
CA THR A 170 -1.48 27.87 -7.49
C THR A 170 -0.14 27.16 -7.66
N ALA A 171 0.53 26.84 -6.55
CA ALA A 171 1.83 26.16 -6.58
C ALA A 171 1.76 24.82 -7.33
N LEU A 172 0.71 24.02 -7.12
CA LEU A 172 0.54 22.74 -7.81
C LEU A 172 0.26 22.90 -9.31
N SER A 173 -0.47 23.94 -9.72
CA SER A 173 -0.75 24.21 -11.14
C SER A 173 0.49 24.66 -11.92
N GLU A 174 1.45 25.31 -11.25
CA GLU A 174 2.68 25.84 -11.82
C GLU A 174 3.87 24.86 -11.73
N ASP A 175 3.78 23.84 -10.86
CA ASP A 175 4.86 22.87 -10.63
C ASP A 175 5.08 21.95 -11.85
N ARG A 176 6.15 22.21 -12.61
CA ARG A 176 6.50 21.44 -13.81
C ARG A 176 6.84 19.97 -13.54
N GLU A 177 7.18 19.61 -12.30
CA GLU A 177 7.44 18.23 -11.89
C GLU A 177 6.15 17.45 -11.59
N ALA A 178 5.02 18.14 -11.38
CA ALA A 178 3.73 17.50 -11.18
C ALA A 178 3.21 16.88 -12.48
N PRO A 179 2.50 15.73 -12.45
CA PRO A 179 1.83 15.18 -13.62
C PRO A 179 0.84 16.17 -14.25
N ALA A 180 0.78 16.21 -15.58
CA ALA A 180 -0.03 17.20 -16.32
C ALA A 180 -1.52 17.20 -15.92
N ALA A 181 -2.09 16.02 -15.66
CA ALA A 181 -3.47 15.89 -15.21
C ALA A 181 -3.70 16.50 -13.82
N MET A 182 -2.73 16.39 -12.89
CA MET A 182 -2.82 17.00 -11.56
C MET A 182 -2.74 18.53 -11.67
N ARG A 183 -1.81 19.05 -12.47
CA ARG A 183 -1.73 20.50 -12.72
C ARG A 183 -3.03 21.06 -13.29
N SER A 184 -3.59 20.38 -14.29
CA SER A 184 -4.84 20.80 -14.93
C SER A 184 -6.01 20.80 -13.93
N ARG A 185 -6.11 19.76 -13.09
CA ARG A 185 -7.13 19.70 -12.05
C ARG A 185 -6.95 20.77 -10.97
N ALA A 186 -5.72 21.02 -10.54
CA ALA A 186 -5.41 22.09 -9.59
C ALA A 186 -5.82 23.46 -10.13
N ALA A 187 -5.54 23.75 -11.41
CA ALA A 187 -5.97 24.99 -12.06
C ALA A 187 -7.51 25.13 -12.14
N GLN A 188 -8.22 24.03 -12.40
CA GLN A 188 -9.69 24.01 -12.39
C GLN A 188 -10.26 24.32 -11.00
N ILE A 189 -9.71 23.69 -9.96
CA ILE A 189 -10.13 23.96 -8.58
C ILE A 189 -9.82 25.41 -8.19
N LEU A 190 -8.62 25.91 -8.54
CA LEU A 190 -8.21 27.28 -8.29
C LEU A 190 -9.17 28.30 -8.91
N ALA A 191 -9.58 28.09 -10.17
CA ALA A 191 -10.55 28.97 -10.84
C ALA A 191 -11.90 29.01 -10.09
N GLY A 192 -12.36 27.88 -9.58
CA GLY A 192 -13.58 27.80 -8.76
C GLY A 192 -13.47 28.48 -7.40
N LEU A 193 -12.26 28.69 -6.85
CA LEU A 193 -12.03 29.43 -5.61
C LEU A 193 -11.93 30.96 -5.83
N GLN A 194 -11.78 31.40 -7.07
CA GLN A 194 -11.62 32.80 -7.44
C GLN A 194 -12.93 33.46 -7.90
N GLY A 195 -13.90 32.65 -8.35
CA GLY A 195 -15.27 33.08 -8.67
C GLY A 195 -16.15 33.15 -7.44
#